data_AF-A0A3C1I094-F1
#
_entry.id   AF-A0A3C1I094-F1
#
_cell.length_a   1.000
_cell.length_b   1.000
_cell.length_c   1.000
_cell.angle_alpha   90.00
_cell.angle_beta   90.00
_cell.angle_gamma   90.00
#
_symmetry.space_group_name_H-M   'P 1'
#
loop_
_entity.id
_entity.type
_entity.pdbx_description
1 polymer ?
#
loop_
_entity_poly.entity_id
_entity_poly.type
_entity_poly.pdbx_seq_one_letter_code
_entity_poly.pdbx_strand_id
1 'polypeptide(L)'
;MSIVLSADSFQKAHHYLMKYGRDLEQELYRFYFENGHPNDVIRLLAQYQADNGGFRNMGEGDVDFPNGMDTCMAERKYRARLGQIIRVQN
;
A
#
# COMPACT_ATOMS: atom_id res chain seq x y z
N MET A 1 21.21 17.25 -17.26
CA MET A 1 20.11 16.46 -17.85
C MET A 1 19.09 16.19 -16.76
N SER A 2 17.87 16.72 -16.87
CA SER A 2 16.76 16.23 -16.06
C SER A 2 16.22 14.96 -16.73
N ILE A 3 16.21 13.85 -15.99
CA ILE A 3 15.53 12.64 -16.42
C ILE A 3 14.05 12.86 -16.10
N VAL A 4 13.29 13.34 -17.08
CA VAL A 4 11.84 13.56 -16.95
C VAL A 4 11.12 12.36 -17.55
N LEU A 5 10.27 11.71 -16.78
CA LEU A 5 9.36 10.69 -17.29
C LEU A 5 8.39 11.36 -18.27
N SER A 6 8.24 10.82 -19.48
CA SER A 6 7.20 11.27 -20.40
C SER A 6 5.82 10.95 -19.83
N ALA A 7 4.82 11.75 -20.19
CA ALA A 7 3.43 11.50 -19.81
C ALA A 7 2.96 10.10 -20.24
N ASP A 8 3.39 9.63 -21.42
CA ASP A 8 3.10 8.29 -21.93
C ASP A 8 3.71 7.19 -21.05
N SER A 9 4.98 7.33 -20.64
CA SER A 9 5.62 6.37 -19.72
C SER A 9 4.94 6.34 -18.35
N PHE A 10 4.52 7.51 -17.85
CA PHE A 10 3.76 7.60 -16.61
C PHE A 10 2.40 6.89 -16.74
N GLN A 11 1.69 7.09 -17.84
CA GLN A 11 0.40 6.42 -18.08
C GLN A 11 0.55 4.89 -18.18
N LYS A 12 1.62 4.41 -18.83
CA LYS A 12 1.93 2.98 -18.88
C LYS A 12 2.19 2.39 -17.49
N ALA A 13 2.94 3.11 -16.64
CA ALA A 13 3.19 2.69 -15.27
C ALA A 13 1.89 2.63 -14.44
N HIS A 14 1.04 3.65 -14.57
CA HIS A 14 -0.30 3.67 -13.96
C HIS A 14 -1.13 2.44 -14.40
N HIS A 15 -1.27 2.20 -15.70
CA HIS A 15 -2.03 1.06 -16.21
C HIS A 15 -1.48 -0.29 -15.75
N TYR A 16 -0.16 -0.44 -15.72
CA TYR A 16 0.46 -1.67 -15.23
C TYR A 16 0.13 -1.90 -13.75
N LEU A 17 0.27 -0.87 -12.92
CA LEU A 17 -0.05 -0.95 -11.50
C LEU A 17 -1.52 -1.30 -11.26
N MET A 18 -2.44 -0.64 -11.97
CA MET A 18 -3.88 -0.90 -11.82
C MET A 18 -4.32 -2.25 -12.35
N LYS A 19 -3.54 -2.87 -13.24
CA LYS A 19 -3.84 -4.18 -13.80
C LYS A 19 -3.21 -5.34 -13.01
N TYR A 20 -1.99 -5.15 -12.52
CA TYR A 20 -1.16 -6.24 -11.99
C TYR A 20 -0.69 -6.02 -10.55
N GLY A 21 -0.80 -4.81 -10.01
CA GLY A 21 -0.50 -4.55 -8.59
C GLY A 21 -1.51 -5.23 -7.68
N ARG A 22 -1.17 -5.44 -6.41
CA ARG A 22 -2.14 -5.94 -5.44
C ARG A 22 -3.16 -4.87 -5.12
N ASP A 23 -4.32 -5.29 -4.64
CA ASP A 23 -5.41 -4.40 -4.24
C ASP A 23 -4.92 -3.28 -3.29
N LEU A 24 -4.01 -3.57 -2.37
CA LEU A 24 -3.42 -2.58 -1.47
C LEU A 24 -2.58 -1.54 -2.21
N GLU A 25 -1.75 -1.92 -3.19
CA GLU A 25 -1.00 -0.93 -3.96
C GLU A 25 -1.91 -0.08 -4.84
N GLN A 26 -2.90 -0.71 -5.45
CA GLN A 26 -3.90 -0.05 -6.26
C GLN A 26 -4.65 1.01 -5.43
N GLU A 27 -5.11 0.64 -4.24
CA GLU A 27 -5.85 1.55 -3.36
C GLU A 27 -4.95 2.66 -2.80
N LEU A 28 -3.71 2.34 -2.45
CA LEU A 28 -2.72 3.37 -2.08
C LEU A 28 -2.51 4.37 -3.22
N TYR A 29 -2.42 3.92 -4.47
CA TYR A 29 -2.28 4.83 -5.62
C TYR A 29 -3.50 5.75 -5.75
N ARG A 30 -4.72 5.20 -5.67
CA ARG A 30 -5.96 6.00 -5.70
C ARG A 30 -5.96 7.06 -4.62
N PHE A 31 -5.61 6.67 -3.40
CA PHE A 31 -5.51 7.57 -2.26
C PHE A 31 -4.54 8.73 -2.50
N TYR A 32 -3.33 8.47 -3.01
CA TYR A 32 -2.33 9.54 -3.19
C TYR A 32 -2.55 10.40 -4.44
N PHE A 33 -3.03 9.81 -5.53
CA PHE A 33 -2.98 10.45 -6.86
C PHE A 33 -4.35 10.69 -7.48
N GLU A 34 -5.40 10.06 -6.96
CA GLU A 34 -6.76 10.10 -7.53
C GLU A 34 -7.82 10.54 -6.51
N ASN A 35 -7.39 11.16 -5.40
CA ASN A 35 -8.26 11.62 -4.31
C ASN A 35 -9.10 10.50 -3.66
N GLY A 36 -8.57 9.28 -3.61
CA GLY A 36 -9.19 8.15 -2.90
C GLY A 36 -9.32 8.40 -1.40
N HIS A 37 -10.19 7.65 -0.71
CA HIS A 37 -10.48 7.88 0.69
C HIS A 37 -9.56 7.04 1.61
N PRO A 38 -8.97 7.62 2.68
CA PRO A 38 -8.05 6.89 3.56
C PRO A 38 -8.67 5.65 4.22
N ASN A 39 -9.97 5.67 4.53
CA ASN A 39 -10.67 4.51 5.10
C ASN A 39 -10.70 3.29 4.15
N ASP A 40 -10.67 3.50 2.83
CA ASP A 40 -10.65 2.36 1.89
C ASP A 40 -9.31 1.63 1.97
N VAL A 41 -8.22 2.39 2.10
CA VAL A 41 -6.87 1.84 2.37
C VAL A 41 -6.83 1.09 3.70
N ILE A 42 -7.36 1.69 4.79
CA ILE A 42 -7.39 1.04 6.11
C ILE A 42 -8.17 -0.29 6.05
N ARG A 43 -9.35 -0.28 5.42
CA ARG A 43 -10.20 -1.48 5.29
C ARG A 43 -9.48 -2.59 4.55
N LEU A 44 -8.75 -2.26 3.48
CA LEU A 44 -7.94 -3.21 2.74
C LEU A 44 -6.77 -3.72 3.58
N LEU A 45 -6.02 -2.82 4.20
CA LEU A 45 -4.83 -3.17 4.97
C LEU A 45 -5.16 -4.04 6.19
N ALA A 46 -6.34 -3.89 6.79
CA ALA A 46 -6.83 -4.79 7.83
C ALA A 46 -6.95 -6.25 7.37
N GLN A 47 -7.20 -6.50 6.08
CA GLN A 47 -7.28 -7.86 5.53
C GLN A 47 -5.91 -8.56 5.47
N TYR A 48 -4.84 -7.76 5.39
CA TYR A 48 -3.45 -8.22 5.41
C TYR A 48 -2.92 -8.46 6.82
N GLN A 49 -3.60 -7.92 7.85
CA GLN A 49 -3.24 -8.14 9.25
C GLN A 49 -3.71 -9.54 9.69
N ALA A 50 -2.86 -10.24 10.44
CA ALA A 50 -3.18 -11.50 11.08
C ALA A 50 -3.64 -11.26 12.53
N ASP A 51 -4.34 -12.22 13.11
CA ASP A 51 -4.87 -12.13 14.48
C ASP A 51 -3.80 -11.91 15.55
N ASN A 52 -2.56 -12.32 15.26
CA ASN A 52 -1.40 -12.11 16.14
C ASN A 52 -0.75 -10.71 15.99
N GLY A 53 -1.33 -9.83 15.17
CA GLY A 53 -0.88 -8.46 14.91
C GLY A 53 0.17 -8.30 13.80
N GLY A 54 0.77 -9.39 13.31
CA GLY A 54 1.68 -9.37 12.17
C GLY A 54 0.94 -9.17 10.84
N PHE A 55 1.69 -8.88 9.77
CA PHE A 55 1.15 -8.78 8.42
C PHE A 55 1.72 -9.88 7.52
N ARG A 56 0.91 -10.32 6.55
CA ARG A 56 1.23 -11.35 5.54
C ARG A 56 0.89 -10.83 4.14
N ASN A 57 1.35 -11.54 3.10
CA ASN A 57 1.07 -11.20 1.70
C ASN A 57 1.46 -9.76 1.32
N MET A 58 2.42 -9.15 2.03
CA MET A 58 2.89 -7.79 1.73
C MET A 58 4.02 -7.77 0.69
N GLY A 59 4.27 -8.92 0.05
CA GLY A 59 5.11 -9.07 -1.14
C GLY A 59 6.41 -9.79 -0.83
N GLU A 60 6.67 -10.04 0.46
CA GLU A 60 7.78 -10.81 0.96
C GLU A 60 7.27 -12.05 1.69
N GLY A 61 7.86 -13.20 1.41
CA GLY A 61 7.53 -14.45 2.11
C GLY A 61 6.19 -15.08 1.71
N ASP A 62 5.63 -15.88 2.61
CA ASP A 62 4.43 -16.67 2.37
C ASP A 62 3.15 -15.82 2.47
N VAL A 63 2.20 -16.06 1.57
CA VAL A 63 0.94 -15.30 1.50
C VAL A 63 0.01 -15.61 2.67
N ASP A 64 0.14 -16.79 3.27
CA ASP A 64 -0.75 -17.26 4.33
C ASP A 64 -0.18 -17.01 5.74
N PHE A 65 1.14 -16.79 5.86
CA PHE A 65 1.80 -16.65 7.15
C PHE A 65 2.39 -15.26 7.37
N PRO A 66 2.09 -14.61 8.52
CA PRO A 66 2.66 -13.32 8.83
C PRO A 66 4.17 -13.44 9.07
N ASN A 67 4.92 -12.43 8.63
CA ASN A 67 6.36 -12.40 8.78
C ASN A 67 6.88 -10.99 9.11
N GLY A 68 8.13 -10.93 9.57
CA GLY A 68 8.74 -9.68 10.01
C GLY A 68 8.94 -8.67 8.88
N MET A 69 9.23 -9.11 7.65
CA MET A 69 9.45 -8.21 6.52
C MET A 69 8.15 -7.54 6.10
N ASP A 70 7.09 -8.33 5.95
CA ASP A 70 5.75 -7.86 5.63
C ASP A 70 5.21 -6.90 6.69
N THR A 71 5.43 -7.23 7.96
CA THR A 71 5.05 -6.36 9.10
C THR A 71 5.81 -5.03 9.07
N CYS A 72 7.12 -5.04 8.82
CA CYS A 72 7.92 -3.82 8.64
C CYS A 72 7.46 -2.98 7.44
N MET A 73 7.00 -3.62 6.37
CA MET A 73 6.46 -2.94 5.21
C MET A 73 5.11 -2.29 5.51
N ALA A 74 4.22 -3.01 6.20
CA ALA A 74 2.93 -2.48 6.64
C ALA A 74 3.13 -1.27 7.56
N GLU A 75 3.99 -1.39 8.57
CA GLU A 75 4.28 -0.29 9.49
C GLU A 75 4.83 0.94 8.76
N ARG A 76 5.78 0.76 7.82
CA ARG A 76 6.31 1.88 7.02
C ARG A 76 5.23 2.55 6.19
N LYS A 77 4.32 1.78 5.56
CA LYS A 77 3.19 2.32 4.79
C LYS A 77 2.21 3.07 5.69
N TYR A 78 1.90 2.52 6.88
CA TYR A 78 1.04 3.16 7.88
C TYR A 78 1.66 4.44 8.44
N ARG A 79 2.84 4.37 9.07
CA ARG A 79 3.44 5.50 9.80
C ARG A 79 3.88 6.63 8.88
N ALA A 80 4.53 6.31 7.77
CA ALA A 80 5.12 7.36 6.93
C ALA A 80 4.03 8.17 6.20
N ARG A 81 2.81 7.65 6.07
CA ARG A 81 1.86 8.23 5.11
C ARG A 81 0.38 8.22 5.48
N LEU A 82 -0.08 7.32 6.34
CA LEU A 82 -1.45 7.32 6.89
C LEU A 82 -1.52 7.88 8.31
N GLY A 83 -0.45 7.77 9.09
CA GLY A 83 -0.36 8.24 10.49
C GLY A 83 -0.44 9.76 10.66
N GLN A 84 -0.30 10.54 9.59
CA GLN A 84 -0.57 11.98 9.60
C GLN A 84 -2.07 12.31 9.51
N ILE A 85 -2.90 11.36 9.07
CA ILE A 85 -4.33 11.54 8.77
C ILE A 85 -5.20 10.74 9.75
N ILE A 86 -4.74 9.55 10.13
CA ILE A 86 -5.43 8.67 11.08
C ILE A 86 -4.61 8.64 12.36
N ARG A 87 -5.16 9.23 13.43
CA ARG A 87 -4.60 9.05 14.78
C ARG A 87 -4.88 7.62 15.20
N VAL A 88 -3.82 6.81 15.34
CA VAL A 88 -3.90 5.53 16.03
C VAL A 88 -4.26 5.88 17.49
N GLN A 89 -5.49 5.56 17.90
CA GLN A 89 -5.88 5.66 19.30
C GLN A 89 -5.17 4.52 20.04
N ASN A 90 -4.43 4.88 21.08
CA ASN A 90 -3.89 3.93 22.05
C ASN A 90 -5.02 3.27 22.85
#